data_AF-A0A250F4K9-F1
#
_entry.id   AF-A0A250F4K9-F1
#
_cell.length_a   1.000
_cell.length_b   1.000
_cell.length_c   1.000
_cell.angle_alpha   90.00
_cell.angle_beta   90.00
_cell.angle_gamma   90.00
#
_symmetry.space_group_name_H-M   'P 1'
#
loop_
_entity.id
_entity.type
_entity.pdbx_description
1 polymer ?
#
loop_
_entity_poly.entity_id
_entity_poly.type
_entity_poly.pdbx_seq_one_letter_code
_entity_poly.pdbx_strand_id
1 'polypeptide(L)'
;MKKYKEIAAKGKYVVVSYDNNAVEVYVKQKITTAILHKIAGENGLKFHQNTAVENGIEWFAKKILDTLGDPKAIVGGEDCLYINKNNTLICGHRYEGTVKEALRKIAEEFEIDYQDTWNTQQFGRKIINELK
;
A
#
# COMPACT_ATOMS: atom_id res chain seq x y z
N MET A 1 0.92 16.22 -1.96
CA MET A 1 0.90 14.75 -1.81
C MET A 1 -0.51 14.27 -2.11
N LYS A 2 -0.71 13.24 -2.94
CA LYS A 2 -2.06 12.70 -3.20
C LYS A 2 -2.54 12.04 -1.91
N LYS A 3 -3.60 12.56 -1.30
CA LYS A 3 -4.17 11.96 -0.10
C LYS A 3 -4.95 10.71 -0.50
N TYR A 4 -4.64 9.58 0.13
CA TYR A 4 -5.39 8.37 -0.10
C TYR A 4 -6.76 8.48 0.58
N LYS A 5 -7.74 7.86 -0.05
CA LYS A 5 -9.13 7.82 0.41
C LYS A 5 -9.44 6.49 1.07
N GLU A 6 -9.12 5.39 0.39
CA GLU A 6 -9.39 4.04 0.85
C GLU A 6 -8.24 3.10 0.48
N ILE A 7 -7.93 2.18 1.38
CA ILE A 7 -6.93 1.13 1.18
C ILE A 7 -7.61 -0.21 1.52
N ALA A 8 -7.47 -1.19 0.64
CA ALA A 8 -7.90 -2.56 0.88
C ALA A 8 -6.77 -3.52 0.56
N ALA A 9 -6.70 -4.64 1.27
CA ALA A 9 -5.66 -5.62 1.03
C ALA A 9 -6.11 -7.04 1.32
N LYS A 10 -5.85 -7.92 0.35
CA LYS A 10 -6.23 -9.33 0.38
C LYS A 10 -5.22 -10.12 -0.43
N GLY A 11 -4.92 -11.35 0.01
CA GLY A 11 -3.86 -12.16 -0.57
C GLY A 11 -2.55 -11.38 -0.61
N LYS A 12 -1.90 -11.35 -1.79
CA LYS A 12 -0.67 -10.59 -2.04
C LYS A 12 -0.90 -9.14 -2.48
N TYR A 13 -2.14 -8.67 -2.61
CA TYR A 13 -2.42 -7.36 -3.19
C TYR A 13 -2.81 -6.32 -2.15
N VAL A 14 -2.47 -5.08 -2.45
CA VAL A 14 -2.91 -3.87 -1.75
C VAL A 14 -3.42 -2.91 -2.80
N VAL A 15 -4.66 -2.47 -2.68
CA VAL A 15 -5.31 -1.54 -3.61
C VAL A 15 -5.58 -0.25 -2.89
N VAL A 16 -5.13 0.85 -3.47
CA VAL A 16 -5.23 2.19 -2.91
C VAL A 16 -6.05 3.05 -3.87
N SER A 17 -7.06 3.73 -3.34
CA SER A 17 -7.75 4.81 -4.05
C SER A 17 -7.39 6.15 -3.42
N TYR A 18 -7.34 7.19 -4.24
CA TYR A 18 -7.01 8.56 -3.83
C TYR A 18 -8.24 9.47 -3.92
N ASP A 19 -8.19 10.61 -3.25
CA ASP A 19 -9.28 11.60 -3.28
C ASP A 19 -9.58 12.13 -4.68
N ASN A 20 -8.58 12.14 -5.58
CA ASN A 20 -8.75 12.48 -6.99
C ASN A 20 -9.22 11.31 -7.88
N ASN A 21 -9.73 10.23 -7.26
CA ASN A 21 -10.17 8.99 -7.90
C ASN A 21 -9.06 8.20 -8.62
N ALA A 22 -7.79 8.57 -8.50
CA ALA A 22 -6.71 7.70 -8.96
C ALA A 22 -6.71 6.38 -8.17
N VAL A 23 -6.23 5.32 -8.80
CA VAL A 23 -6.08 3.99 -8.19
C VAL A 23 -4.68 3.50 -8.43
N GLU A 24 -4.08 2.90 -7.41
CA GLU A 24 -2.79 2.22 -7.49
C GLU A 24 -2.89 0.85 -6.84
N VAL A 25 -2.05 -0.07 -7.31
CA VAL A 25 -1.96 -1.43 -6.80
C VAL A 25 -0.52 -1.70 -6.41
N TYR A 26 -0.34 -2.30 -5.25
CA TYR A 26 0.93 -2.78 -4.74
C TYR A 26 0.85 -4.28 -4.52
N VAL A 27 2.00 -4.96 -4.61
CA VAL A 27 2.18 -6.36 -4.26
C VAL A 27 2.91 -6.41 -2.93
N LYS A 28 2.35 -7.14 -1.96
CA LYS A 28 2.92 -7.31 -0.63
C LYS A 28 4.32 -7.89 -0.73
N GLN A 29 5.22 -7.33 0.06
CA GLN A 29 6.58 -7.81 0.20
C GLN A 29 6.92 -8.07 1.66
N LYS A 30 8.00 -8.81 1.90
CA LYS A 30 8.46 -9.07 3.27
C LYS A 30 8.94 -7.76 3.90
N ILE A 31 8.48 -7.49 5.11
CA ILE A 31 8.96 -6.35 5.88
C ILE A 31 10.37 -6.65 6.38
N THR A 32 11.30 -5.76 6.05
CA THR A 32 12.71 -5.83 6.42
C THR A 32 13.20 -4.45 6.89
N THR A 33 14.30 -4.40 7.62
CA THR A 33 14.92 -3.11 7.98
C THR A 33 15.31 -2.31 6.73
N ALA A 34 15.79 -2.99 5.68
CA ALA A 34 16.17 -2.36 4.42
C ALA A 34 14.99 -1.67 3.73
N ILE A 35 13.82 -2.33 3.62
CA ILE A 35 12.65 -1.72 2.97
C ILE A 35 12.09 -0.55 3.78
N LEU A 36 12.13 -0.60 5.11
CA LEU A 36 11.69 0.51 5.95
C LEU A 36 12.61 1.73 5.81
N HIS A 37 13.92 1.53 5.69
CA HIS A 37 14.86 2.62 5.37
C HIS A 37 14.63 3.17 3.96
N LYS A 38 14.34 2.31 2.98
CA LYS A 38 13.98 2.75 1.62
C LYS A 38 12.75 3.65 1.64
N ILE A 39 11.66 3.19 2.25
CA ILE A 39 10.39 3.95 2.38
C ILE A 39 10.62 5.28 3.13
N ALA A 40 11.37 5.26 4.23
CA ALA A 40 11.71 6.47 4.96
C ALA A 40 12.48 7.47 4.06
N GLY A 41 13.48 6.98 3.33
CA GLY A 41 14.28 7.79 2.41
C GLY A 41 13.49 8.37 1.24
N GLU A 42 12.60 7.59 0.62
CA GLU A 42 11.68 8.04 -0.43
C GLU A 42 10.79 9.20 0.04
N ASN A 43 10.51 9.26 1.34
CA ASN A 43 9.70 10.30 1.97
C ASN A 43 10.55 11.38 2.69
N GLY A 44 11.85 11.46 2.38
CA GLY A 44 12.74 12.50 2.89
C GLY A 44 13.17 12.34 4.35
N LEU A 45 12.87 11.20 4.99
CA LEU A 45 13.32 10.89 6.34
C LEU A 45 14.67 10.18 6.33
N LYS A 46 15.48 10.48 7.34
CA LYS A 46 16.76 9.82 7.57
C LYS A 46 16.79 9.26 8.99
N PHE A 47 16.99 7.96 9.09
CA PHE A 47 17.17 7.26 10.35
C PHE A 47 18.54 6.59 10.39
N HIS A 48 19.06 6.34 11.59
CA HIS A 48 20.27 5.58 11.75
C HIS A 48 20.02 4.11 11.33
N GLN A 49 21.00 3.44 10.71
CA GLN A 49 20.81 2.08 10.20
C GLN A 49 20.36 1.10 11.30
N ASN A 50 20.88 1.28 12.52
CA ASN A 50 20.58 0.41 13.67
C ASN A 50 19.26 0.74 14.37
N THR A 51 18.54 1.81 13.99
CA THR A 51 17.30 2.22 14.67
C THR A 51 16.27 1.08 14.75
N ALA A 52 16.11 0.30 13.69
CA ALA A 52 15.22 -0.87 13.69
C ALA A 52 15.76 -2.06 14.50
N VAL A 53 17.08 -2.22 14.58
CA VAL A 53 17.74 -3.30 15.33
C VAL A 53 17.56 -3.07 16.83
N GLU A 54 17.70 -1.82 17.28
CA GLU A 54 17.60 -1.42 18.68
C GLU A 54 16.15 -1.46 19.21
N ASN A 55 15.16 -1.16 18.36
CA ASN A 55 13.77 -0.94 18.79
C ASN A 55 12.76 -1.97 18.23
N GLY A 56 13.19 -2.80 17.28
CA GLY A 56 12.32 -3.71 16.55
C GLY A 56 11.65 -3.09 15.32
N ILE A 57 11.29 -3.96 14.39
CA ILE A 57 10.80 -3.57 13.05
C ILE A 57 9.43 -2.90 13.08
N GLU A 58 8.54 -3.34 13.97
CA GLU A 58 7.19 -2.80 14.11
C GLU A 58 7.20 -1.39 14.69
N TRP A 59 8.02 -1.18 15.73
CA TRP A 59 8.23 0.15 16.31
C TRP A 59 8.78 1.10 15.26
N PHE A 60 9.77 0.65 14.49
CA PHE A 60 10.39 1.49 13.47
C PHE A 60 9.40 1.91 12.38
N ALA A 61 8.57 0.98 11.90
CA ALA A 61 7.52 1.28 10.93
C ALA A 61 6.49 2.29 11.45
N LYS A 62 6.02 2.12 12.70
CA LYS A 62 5.12 3.09 13.36
C LYS A 62 5.78 4.46 13.48
N LYS A 63 7.07 4.49 13.85
CA LYS A 63 7.82 5.74 13.96
C LYS A 63 7.91 6.49 12.62
N ILE A 64 8.09 5.78 11.50
CA ILE A 64 8.09 6.39 10.16
C ILE A 64 6.71 7.02 9.88
N LEU A 65 5.63 6.26 10.09
CA LEU A 65 4.25 6.72 9.89
C LEU A 65 3.93 7.97 10.72
N ASP A 66 4.22 7.91 12.03
CA ASP A 66 4.00 9.02 12.96
C ASP A 66 4.79 10.27 12.55
N THR A 67 6.02 10.10 12.06
CA THR A 67 6.89 11.23 11.67
C THR A 67 6.39 11.92 10.39
N LEU A 68 5.77 11.18 9.47
CA LEU A 68 5.20 11.75 8.23
C LEU A 68 3.80 12.34 8.42
N GLY A 69 3.23 12.23 9.63
CA GLY A 69 1.94 12.82 9.98
C GLY A 69 0.73 12.00 9.52
N ASP A 70 0.94 10.78 9.00
CA ASP A 70 -0.13 9.81 8.76
C ASP A 70 0.16 8.53 9.53
N PRO A 71 -0.51 8.28 10.67
CA PRO A 71 -0.24 7.13 11.52
C PRO A 71 -0.70 5.80 10.90
N LYS A 72 -1.39 5.84 9.74
CA LYS A 72 -2.02 4.66 9.14
C LYS A 72 -1.35 4.21 7.85
N ALA A 73 -0.94 5.12 6.97
CA ALA A 73 -0.31 4.72 5.72
C ALA A 73 0.59 5.76 5.05
N ILE A 74 1.57 5.24 4.31
CA ILE A 74 2.40 5.93 3.31
C ILE A 74 2.17 5.20 1.99
N VAL A 75 1.71 5.93 0.98
CA VAL A 75 1.36 5.45 -0.36
C VAL A 75 1.64 6.55 -1.38
N GLY A 76 1.60 6.21 -2.67
CA GLY A 76 1.86 7.14 -3.77
C GLY A 76 3.31 7.17 -4.25
N GLY A 77 4.22 6.47 -3.55
CA GLY A 77 5.59 6.19 -3.97
C GLY A 77 5.74 4.84 -4.67
N GLU A 78 6.99 4.39 -4.83
CA GLU A 78 7.31 3.04 -5.30
C GLU A 78 6.88 2.00 -4.28
N ASP A 79 7.11 2.27 -3.00
CA ASP A 79 6.73 1.39 -1.92
C ASP A 79 5.60 1.99 -1.07
N CYS A 80 4.77 1.12 -0.52
CA CYS A 80 3.77 1.49 0.47
C CYS A 80 4.08 0.87 1.84
N LEU A 81 3.67 1.55 2.89
CA LEU A 81 3.63 1.06 4.25
C LEU A 81 2.25 1.38 4.83
N TYR A 82 1.54 0.41 5.40
CA TYR A 82 0.30 0.70 6.09
C TYR A 82 0.01 -0.29 7.21
N ILE A 83 -0.79 0.16 8.18
CA ILE A 83 -1.31 -0.66 9.27
C ILE A 83 -2.78 -0.94 8.98
N ASN A 84 -3.13 -2.22 8.87
CA ASN A 84 -4.52 -2.62 8.60
C ASN A 84 -5.40 -2.52 9.86
N LYS A 85 -6.71 -2.77 9.71
CA LYS A 85 -7.68 -2.76 10.81
C LYS A 85 -7.37 -3.73 11.96
N ASN A 86 -6.59 -4.78 11.70
CA ASN A 86 -6.16 -5.78 12.67
C ASN A 86 -4.79 -5.44 13.30
N ASN A 87 -4.33 -4.20 13.18
CA ASN A 87 -3.03 -3.73 13.66
C ASN A 87 -1.84 -4.50 13.05
N THR A 88 -2.03 -5.14 11.90
CA THR A 88 -0.97 -5.84 11.17
C THR A 88 -0.27 -4.85 10.25
N LEU A 89 1.06 -4.81 10.37
CA LEU A 89 1.90 -4.03 9.48
C LEU A 89 2.01 -4.72 8.12
N ILE A 90 1.86 -3.96 7.05
CA ILE A 90 1.98 -4.47 5.69
C ILE A 90 2.78 -3.46 4.87
N CYS A 91 3.76 -3.96 4.12
CA CYS A 91 4.42 -3.20 3.08
C CYS A 91 4.21 -3.85 1.71
N GLY A 92 4.36 -3.06 0.66
CA GLY A 92 4.21 -3.53 -0.71
C GLY A 92 5.03 -2.69 -1.66
N HIS A 93 5.39 -3.28 -2.79
CA HIS A 93 6.02 -2.60 -3.90
C HIS A 93 4.97 -2.36 -5.00
N ARG A 94 5.06 -1.25 -5.71
CA ARG A 94 4.13 -0.91 -6.78
C ARG A 94 4.08 -2.04 -7.80
N TYR A 95 2.88 -2.37 -8.25
CA TYR A 95 2.68 -3.41 -9.24
C TYR A 95 3.44 -3.08 -10.54
N GLU A 96 4.25 -4.02 -11.01
CA GLU A 96 4.93 -3.94 -12.30
C GLU A 96 3.92 -4.21 -13.44
N GLY A 97 3.55 -3.15 -14.15
CA GLY A 97 2.57 -3.19 -15.23
C GLY A 97 1.49 -2.12 -15.07
N THR A 98 0.38 -2.28 -15.78
CA THR A 98 -0.73 -1.32 -15.68
C THR A 98 -1.63 -1.63 -14.49
N VAL A 99 -2.24 -0.58 -13.92
CA VAL A 99 -3.22 -0.75 -12.85
C VAL A 99 -4.42 -1.59 -13.32
N LYS A 100 -4.83 -1.47 -14.59
CA LYS A 100 -5.97 -2.25 -15.13
C LYS A 100 -5.66 -3.75 -15.19
N GLU A 101 -4.45 -4.14 -15.60
CA GLU A 101 -4.00 -5.53 -15.55
C GLU A 101 -3.96 -6.08 -14.13
N ALA A 102 -3.44 -5.28 -13.18
CA ALA A 102 -3.39 -5.66 -11.77
C ALA A 102 -4.81 -5.90 -11.21
N LEU A 103 -5.76 -5.02 -11.50
CA LEU A 103 -7.15 -5.15 -11.07
C LEU A 103 -7.84 -6.39 -11.68
N ARG A 104 -7.57 -6.72 -12.95
CA ARG A 104 -8.07 -7.95 -13.57
C ARG A 104 -7.55 -9.20 -12.87
N LYS A 105 -6.24 -9.26 -12.58
CA LYS A 105 -5.64 -10.38 -11.85
C LYS A 105 -6.24 -10.55 -10.46
N ILE A 106 -6.51 -9.44 -9.76
CA ILE A 106 -7.19 -9.46 -8.46
C ILE A 106 -8.62 -9.99 -8.61
N ALA A 107 -9.35 -9.52 -9.63
CA ALA A 107 -10.71 -9.94 -9.88
C ALA A 107 -10.79 -11.44 -10.19
N GLU A 108 -9.89 -11.95 -11.03
CA GLU A 108 -9.77 -13.38 -11.33
C GLU A 108 -9.38 -14.21 -10.09
N GLU A 109 -8.38 -13.76 -9.30
CA GLU A 109 -7.90 -14.48 -8.11
C GLU A 109 -8.97 -14.59 -7.01
N PHE A 110 -9.88 -13.62 -6.91
CA PHE A 110 -10.92 -13.57 -5.88
C PHE A 110 -12.34 -13.73 -6.41
N GLU A 111 -12.50 -14.17 -7.66
CA GLU A 111 -13.80 -14.43 -8.31
C GLU A 111 -14.75 -13.21 -8.25
N ILE A 112 -14.22 -12.01 -8.50
CA ILE A 112 -14.97 -10.75 -8.49
C ILE A 112 -15.40 -10.41 -9.91
N ASP A 113 -16.71 -10.28 -10.12
CA ASP A 113 -17.25 -9.84 -11.41
C ASP A 113 -16.85 -8.39 -11.75
N TYR A 114 -16.53 -8.16 -13.03
CA TYR A 114 -16.25 -6.84 -13.57
C TYR A 114 -16.76 -6.67 -14.99
N GLN A 115 -16.93 -5.41 -15.42
CA GLN A 115 -17.32 -5.07 -16.79
C GLN A 115 -16.09 -4.54 -17.55
N ASP A 116 -15.86 -5.03 -18.77
CA ASP A 116 -14.71 -4.61 -19.58
C ASP A 116 -14.69 -3.11 -19.91
N THR A 117 -15.88 -2.51 -19.99
CA THR A 117 -16.10 -1.09 -20.26
C THR A 117 -15.71 -0.20 -19.09
N TRP A 118 -15.48 -0.75 -17.89
CA TRP A 118 -15.09 0.05 -16.74
C TRP A 118 -13.70 0.66 -16.92
N ASN A 119 -13.61 1.93 -16.52
CA ASN A 119 -12.33 2.58 -16.34
C ASN A 119 -11.66 2.09 -15.04
N THR A 120 -10.37 2.39 -14.89
CA THR A 120 -9.57 1.97 -13.74
C THR A 120 -10.12 2.46 -12.40
N GLN A 121 -10.78 3.63 -12.39
CA GLN A 121 -11.33 4.23 -11.17
C GLN A 121 -12.57 3.46 -10.69
N GLN A 122 -13.53 3.23 -11.59
CA GLN A 122 -14.73 2.43 -11.33
C GLN A 122 -14.34 1.02 -10.88
N PHE A 123 -13.43 0.39 -11.62
CA PHE A 123 -13.00 -0.97 -11.32
C PHE A 123 -12.25 -1.05 -9.98
N GLY A 124 -11.32 -0.12 -9.71
CA GLY A 124 -10.62 -0.07 -8.44
C GLY A 124 -11.56 0.13 -7.25
N ARG A 125 -12.61 0.94 -7.40
CA ARG A 125 -13.64 1.12 -6.35
C ARG A 125 -14.42 -0.16 -6.07
N LYS A 126 -14.82 -0.89 -7.13
CA LYS A 126 -15.47 -2.20 -6.98
C LYS A 126 -14.56 -3.15 -6.21
N ILE A 127 -13.31 -3.31 -6.65
CA ILE A 127 -12.34 -4.18 -5.98
C ILE A 127 -12.18 -3.79 -4.50
N ILE A 128 -11.93 -2.52 -4.19
CA ILE A 128 -11.79 -2.07 -2.79
C ILE A 128 -13.02 -2.44 -1.95
N ASN A 129 -14.23 -2.33 -2.48
CA ASN A 129 -15.45 -2.69 -1.75
C ASN A 129 -15.59 -4.20 -1.49
N GLU A 130 -15.18 -5.04 -2.44
CA GLU A 130 -15.20 -6.51 -2.32
C GLU A 130 -14.05 -7.06 -1.44
N LEU A 131 -12.97 -6.29 -1.27
CA LEU A 131 -11.80 -6.69 -0.49
C LEU A 131 -11.84 -6.27 1.00
N LYS A 132 -12.81 -5.46 1.43
CA LYS A 132 -12.95 -4.97 2.83
C LYS A 132 -13.36 -6.06 3.81
#